data_AF-A0A1X7VW24-F1
#
_entry.id   AF-A0A1X7VW24-F1
#
_cell.length_a   1.000
_cell.length_b   1.000
_cell.length_c   1.000
_cell.angle_alpha   90.00
_cell.angle_beta   90.00
_cell.angle_gamma   90.00
#
_symmetry.space_group_name_H-M   'P 1'
#
loop_
_entity.id
_entity.type
_entity.pdbx_description
1 polymer ?
#
loop_
_entity_poly.entity_id
_entity_poly.type
_entity_poly.pdbx_seq_one_letter_code
_entity_poly.pdbx_strand_id
1 'polypeptide(L)'
;MSLEPAQLRKEVGKATFILENVEIGLKISDGAYGVVNEVKIDDGTLCAGKTPHEYLVREDKTFLKKFCDEVLLHVKQHHPNIVQVIGLHYPPSSRFIPMLIMEYLPMTLGNCLDKKQPMLEPEELKRPQTQYSILLGVANGLIYLHQKEPPVYHRDLTAYNVLLTANFTAKISDLGMSRIVAVSGEKLTAAPGNVNVMPPEAKKDNPIYNHKIDVFAFGCLILHIASGQFPVPKRDSFQENPNDDTCTSYIKITEWSRRYKYVKAILDEDDHELLPLAQQCLEDNPRDRPEMIDLVHFIENTKTIGLIDSSLGSIIKNAPEVTICGKRVPNCRSCPTCNYIIEHAPDGSNRSSKFVVCPRCKKEYCFLCLQARDACLKDAPESWYGDCARNIAPRQTGKIN
;
A
#
# COMPACT_ATOMS: atom_id res chain seq x y z
N MET A 1 -12.24 -31.82 -5.67
CA MET A 1 -11.79 -33.19 -5.32
C MET A 1 -10.66 -33.05 -4.31
N SER A 2 -10.71 -33.80 -3.20
CA SER A 2 -9.73 -33.75 -2.10
C SER A 2 -8.45 -34.50 -2.43
N LEU A 3 -7.27 -33.99 -2.04
CA LEU A 3 -5.99 -34.69 -2.22
C LEU A 3 -5.41 -35.13 -0.86
N GLU A 4 -5.13 -36.43 -0.73
CA GLU A 4 -4.41 -37.03 0.41
C GLU A 4 -2.89 -36.69 0.35
N PRO A 5 -2.12 -36.77 1.46
CA PRO A 5 -0.67 -36.48 1.46
C PRO A 5 0.13 -37.32 0.46
N ALA A 6 -0.25 -38.58 0.25
CA ALA A 6 0.35 -39.45 -0.78
C ALA A 6 0.04 -38.94 -2.21
N GLN A 7 -1.12 -38.31 -2.39
CA GLN A 7 -1.53 -37.73 -3.66
C GLN A 7 -0.88 -36.37 -3.89
N LEU A 8 -0.68 -35.54 -2.85
CA LEU A 8 0.18 -34.35 -2.93
C LEU A 8 1.60 -34.76 -3.34
N ARG A 9 2.18 -35.78 -2.70
CA ARG A 9 3.49 -36.31 -3.09
C ARG A 9 3.51 -36.81 -4.54
N LYS A 10 2.39 -37.29 -5.10
CA LYS A 10 2.28 -37.71 -6.50
C LYS A 10 2.08 -36.53 -7.47
N GLU A 11 1.31 -35.52 -7.08
CA GLU A 11 1.04 -34.33 -7.89
C GLU A 11 2.24 -33.37 -7.91
N VAL A 12 2.90 -33.19 -6.77
CA VAL A 12 4.09 -32.36 -6.62
C VAL A 12 5.37 -33.15 -6.93
N GLY A 13 5.40 -34.45 -6.67
CA GLY A 13 6.59 -35.31 -6.81
C GLY A 13 6.92 -35.75 -8.23
N LYS A 14 6.70 -34.90 -9.24
CA LYS A 14 7.53 -34.98 -10.45
C LYS A 14 8.95 -34.53 -10.09
N ALA A 15 9.70 -35.40 -9.39
CA ALA A 15 11.15 -35.47 -9.11
C ALA A 15 12.00 -34.19 -8.86
N THR A 16 11.45 -32.98 -8.94
CA THR A 16 12.21 -31.71 -8.95
C THR A 16 11.77 -30.77 -7.84
N PHE A 17 10.95 -31.25 -6.89
CA PHE A 17 10.35 -30.40 -5.85
C PHE A 17 10.39 -31.00 -4.45
N ILE A 18 10.87 -32.23 -4.26
CA ILE A 18 11.06 -32.81 -2.91
C ILE A 18 12.52 -32.68 -2.54
N LEU A 19 12.79 -32.01 -1.42
CA LEU A 19 14.12 -31.78 -0.86
C LEU A 19 14.39 -32.83 0.23
N GLU A 20 15.40 -33.65 0.00
CA GLU A 20 15.71 -34.80 0.86
C GLU A 20 16.55 -34.39 2.07
N ASN A 21 17.63 -33.62 1.89
CA ASN A 21 18.45 -33.14 3.01
C ASN A 21 18.18 -31.66 3.30
N VAL A 22 17.61 -31.43 4.47
CA VAL A 22 17.14 -30.13 4.92
C VAL A 22 17.52 -29.98 6.39
N GLU A 23 18.40 -29.03 6.69
CA GLU A 23 18.81 -28.69 8.06
C GLU A 23 17.89 -27.61 8.62
N ILE A 24 17.13 -27.95 9.65
CA ILE A 24 16.20 -27.02 10.32
C ILE A 24 16.98 -26.22 11.36
N GLY A 25 16.98 -24.90 11.20
CA GLY A 25 17.62 -23.93 12.07
C GLY A 25 16.66 -23.28 13.07
N LEU A 26 16.88 -21.99 13.33
CA LEU A 26 16.14 -21.22 14.32
C LEU A 26 14.68 -20.98 13.90
N LYS A 27 13.79 -20.86 14.89
CA LYS A 27 12.41 -20.42 14.66
C LYS A 27 12.38 -18.94 14.29
N ILE A 28 11.85 -18.63 13.11
CA ILE A 28 11.65 -17.27 12.60
C ILE A 28 10.33 -16.70 13.12
N SER A 29 9.26 -17.50 13.04
CA SER A 29 7.91 -17.04 13.37
C SER A 29 7.06 -18.19 13.92
N ASP A 30 6.15 -17.84 14.82
CA ASP A 30 5.14 -18.71 15.40
C ASP A 30 3.76 -18.10 15.12
N GLY A 31 3.15 -18.53 14.01
CA GLY A 31 1.88 -18.01 13.55
C GLY A 31 0.69 -18.84 14.05
N ALA A 32 -0.52 -18.36 13.80
CA ALA A 32 -1.76 -19.04 14.22
C ALA A 32 -1.92 -20.44 13.58
N TYR A 33 -1.36 -20.64 12.38
CA TYR A 33 -1.58 -21.84 11.58
C TYR A 33 -0.35 -22.74 11.48
N GLY A 34 0.81 -22.28 11.95
CA GLY A 34 2.06 -23.02 11.86
C GLY A 34 3.28 -22.22 12.28
N VAL A 35 4.42 -22.90 12.22
CA VAL A 35 5.73 -22.36 12.57
C VAL A 35 6.56 -22.20 11.30
N VAL A 36 7.32 -21.11 11.23
CA VAL A 36 8.32 -20.88 10.19
C VAL A 36 9.71 -20.95 10.82
N ASN A 37 10.57 -21.79 10.27
CA ASN A 37 11.96 -21.93 10.72
C ASN A 37 12.93 -21.55 9.59
N GLU A 38 14.13 -21.13 9.95
CA GLU A 38 15.27 -21.10 9.04
C GLU A 38 15.59 -22.51 8.59
N VAL A 39 15.97 -22.65 7.33
CA VAL A 39 16.28 -23.93 6.72
C VAL A 39 17.51 -23.78 5.85
N LYS A 40 18.43 -24.75 5.87
CA LYS A 40 19.46 -24.90 4.83
C LYS A 40 19.18 -26.14 4.00
N ILE A 41 19.21 -26.00 2.69
CA ILE A 41 19.05 -27.12 1.74
C ILE A 41 20.44 -27.65 1.31
N ASP A 42 20.47 -28.73 0.51
CA ASP A 42 21.67 -29.46 0.08
C ASP A 42 22.86 -28.61 -0.37
N ASP A 43 22.61 -27.53 -1.11
CA ASP A 43 23.67 -26.64 -1.63
C ASP A 43 24.12 -25.55 -0.64
N GLY A 44 23.59 -25.58 0.58
CA GLY A 44 23.84 -24.61 1.64
C GLY A 44 22.96 -23.36 1.57
N THR A 45 22.05 -23.24 0.59
CA THR A 45 21.16 -22.08 0.45
C THR A 45 20.23 -21.93 1.64
N LEU A 46 20.22 -20.72 2.22
CA LEU A 46 19.30 -20.36 3.31
C LEU A 46 17.89 -20.14 2.77
N CYS A 47 16.92 -20.80 3.39
CA CYS A 47 15.52 -20.87 3.03
C CYS A 47 14.64 -20.66 4.28
N ALA A 48 13.33 -20.52 4.06
CA ALA A 48 12.31 -20.52 5.11
C ALA A 48 11.44 -21.77 4.99
N GLY A 49 11.28 -22.53 6.08
CA GLY A 49 10.45 -23.73 6.14
C GLY A 49 9.19 -23.51 6.97
N LYS A 50 8.01 -23.50 6.33
CA LYS A 50 6.70 -23.41 7.00
C LYS A 50 6.14 -24.80 7.25
N THR A 51 5.83 -25.11 8.52
CA THR A 51 5.20 -26.36 8.94
C THR A 51 3.93 -26.04 9.73
N PRO A 52 2.79 -26.69 9.45
CA PRO A 52 1.59 -26.50 10.25
C PRO A 52 1.79 -27.03 11.67
N HIS A 53 1.09 -26.44 12.64
CA HIS A 53 1.12 -26.94 14.01
C HIS A 53 0.54 -28.35 14.09
N GLU A 54 1.25 -29.29 14.73
CA GLU A 54 0.82 -30.69 14.79
C GLU A 54 -0.56 -30.87 15.46
N TYR A 55 -0.88 -30.04 16.47
CA TYR A 55 -2.16 -30.14 17.16
C TYR A 55 -3.34 -29.78 16.24
N LEU A 56 -3.18 -28.79 15.35
CA LEU A 56 -4.22 -28.43 14.37
C LEU A 56 -4.51 -29.57 13.40
N VAL A 57 -3.47 -30.30 12.99
CA VAL A 57 -3.60 -31.47 12.13
C VAL A 57 -4.27 -32.64 12.86
N ARG A 58 -4.02 -32.81 14.16
CA ARG A 58 -4.65 -33.86 14.98
C ARG A 58 -6.13 -33.58 15.26
N GLU A 59 -6.48 -32.32 15.52
CA GLU A 59 -7.84 -31.89 15.87
C GLU A 59 -8.78 -31.78 14.66
N ASP A 60 -8.29 -31.27 13.52
CA ASP A 60 -9.05 -31.14 12.28
C ASP A 60 -8.33 -31.85 11.14
N LYS A 61 -8.78 -33.06 10.78
CA LYS A 61 -8.24 -33.81 9.64
C LYS A 61 -8.38 -33.06 8.31
N THR A 62 -9.29 -32.09 8.21
CA THR A 62 -9.44 -31.24 7.01
C THR A 62 -8.38 -30.13 6.96
N PHE A 63 -7.69 -29.84 8.06
CA PHE A 63 -6.64 -28.82 8.14
C PHE A 63 -5.46 -29.15 7.24
N LEU A 64 -4.94 -30.39 7.33
CA LEU A 64 -3.84 -30.83 6.48
C LEU A 64 -4.21 -30.74 5.00
N LYS A 65 -5.45 -31.06 4.64
CA LYS A 65 -5.97 -30.87 3.29
C LYS A 65 -5.94 -29.40 2.85
N LYS A 66 -6.42 -28.47 3.69
CA LYS A 66 -6.38 -27.03 3.39
C LYS A 66 -4.93 -26.53 3.21
N PHE A 67 -4.00 -27.03 4.01
CA PHE A 67 -2.58 -26.74 3.86
C PHE A 67 -2.00 -27.30 2.55
N CYS A 68 -2.36 -28.52 2.16
CA CYS A 68 -2.00 -29.08 0.85
C CYS A 68 -2.56 -28.24 -0.31
N ASP A 69 -3.80 -27.76 -0.20
CA ASP A 69 -4.43 -26.89 -1.20
C ASP A 69 -3.68 -25.54 -1.30
N GLU A 70 -3.25 -24.96 -0.17
CA GLU A 70 -2.38 -23.77 -0.11
C GLU A 70 -1.05 -24.02 -0.83
N VAL A 71 -0.38 -25.13 -0.51
CA VAL A 71 0.88 -25.53 -1.16
C VAL A 71 0.69 -25.60 -2.67
N LEU A 72 -0.31 -26.35 -3.15
CA LEU A 72 -0.57 -26.51 -4.58
C LEU A 72 -0.89 -25.19 -5.29
N LEU A 73 -1.54 -24.27 -4.60
CA LEU A 73 -1.78 -22.93 -5.11
C LEU A 73 -0.46 -22.15 -5.21
N HIS A 74 0.34 -22.16 -4.15
CA HIS A 74 1.57 -21.36 -4.04
C HIS A 74 2.66 -21.83 -5.01
N VAL A 75 2.83 -23.14 -5.19
CA VAL A 75 3.83 -23.73 -6.10
C VAL A 75 3.63 -23.27 -7.55
N LYS A 76 2.40 -22.91 -7.94
CA LYS A 76 2.08 -22.42 -9.29
C LYS A 76 2.42 -20.94 -9.49
N GLN A 77 2.83 -20.24 -8.43
CA GLN A 77 3.09 -18.79 -8.49
C GLN A 77 4.57 -18.51 -8.72
N HIS A 78 4.86 -17.85 -9.85
CA HIS A 78 6.20 -17.43 -10.24
C HIS A 78 6.14 -15.95 -10.63
N HIS A 79 6.52 -15.08 -9.71
CA HIS A 79 6.48 -13.64 -9.91
C HIS A 79 7.48 -12.94 -8.96
N PRO A 80 8.21 -11.89 -9.40
CA PRO A 80 9.20 -11.21 -8.56
C PRO A 80 8.64 -10.60 -7.27
N ASN A 81 7.32 -10.37 -7.18
CA ASN A 81 6.64 -9.84 -6.01
C ASN A 81 5.73 -10.83 -5.28
N ILE A 82 5.91 -12.14 -5.52
CA ILE A 82 5.31 -13.22 -4.72
C ILE A 82 6.47 -14.04 -4.15
N VAL A 83 6.38 -14.45 -2.89
CA VAL A 83 7.41 -15.32 -2.28
C VAL A 83 7.50 -16.61 -3.09
N GLN A 84 8.71 -16.97 -3.51
CA GLN A 84 8.95 -18.15 -4.34
C GLN A 84 9.03 -19.42 -3.49
N VAL A 85 8.29 -20.44 -3.91
CA VAL A 85 8.45 -21.79 -3.35
C VAL A 85 9.65 -22.46 -4.03
N ILE A 86 10.52 -23.04 -3.21
CA ILE A 86 11.70 -23.79 -3.63
C ILE A 86 11.38 -25.29 -3.69
N GLY A 87 10.64 -25.80 -2.70
CA GLY A 87 10.34 -27.22 -2.63
C GLY A 87 9.46 -27.59 -1.45
N LEU A 88 9.31 -28.89 -1.25
CA LEU A 88 8.73 -29.51 -0.06
C LEU A 88 9.76 -30.40 0.61
N HIS A 89 9.74 -30.43 1.93
CA HIS A 89 10.51 -31.38 2.73
C HIS A 89 9.55 -32.23 3.57
N TYR A 90 9.86 -33.51 3.75
CA TYR A 90 9.12 -34.39 4.65
C TYR A 90 10.03 -34.78 5.82
N PRO A 91 9.90 -34.10 6.97
CA PRO A 91 10.75 -34.39 8.13
C PRO A 91 10.67 -35.86 8.53
N PRO A 92 11.81 -36.52 8.88
CA PRO A 92 11.78 -37.90 9.34
C PRO A 92 10.88 -38.14 10.56
N SER A 93 10.76 -37.12 11.42
CA SER A 93 9.89 -37.09 12.60
C SER A 93 8.39 -37.03 12.26
N SER A 94 8.03 -36.55 11.07
CA SER A 94 6.63 -36.39 10.64
C SER A 94 6.49 -36.64 9.13
N ARG A 95 6.51 -37.92 8.74
CA ARG A 95 6.45 -38.34 7.32
C ARG A 95 5.15 -37.95 6.59
N PHE A 96 4.12 -37.53 7.31
CA PHE A 96 2.80 -37.21 6.73
C PHE A 96 2.53 -35.71 6.63
N ILE A 97 3.28 -34.87 7.36
CA ILE A 97 3.10 -33.42 7.35
C ILE A 97 4.28 -32.81 6.56
N PRO A 98 4.03 -32.29 5.34
CA PRO A 98 5.08 -31.64 4.58
C PRO A 98 5.45 -30.29 5.21
N MET A 99 6.71 -29.93 5.11
CA MET A 99 7.22 -28.59 5.31
C MET A 99 7.33 -27.90 3.94
N LEU A 100 6.74 -26.71 3.82
CA LEU A 100 6.84 -25.87 2.62
C LEU A 100 8.13 -25.06 2.67
N ILE A 101 9.04 -25.30 1.72
CA ILE A 101 10.34 -24.62 1.64
C ILE A 101 10.23 -23.47 0.65
N MET A 102 10.51 -22.26 1.12
CA MET A 102 10.42 -21.01 0.37
C MET A 102 11.75 -20.27 0.43
N GLU A 103 11.94 -19.30 -0.46
CA GLU A 103 13.06 -18.36 -0.34
C GLU A 103 13.05 -17.65 1.03
N TYR A 104 14.24 -17.44 1.58
CA TYR A 104 14.40 -16.69 2.83
C TYR A 104 14.38 -15.19 2.55
N LEU A 105 13.53 -14.45 3.28
CA LEU A 105 13.48 -13.00 3.25
C LEU A 105 13.84 -12.46 4.65
N PRO A 106 14.83 -11.56 4.77
CA PRO A 106 15.35 -11.13 6.06
C PRO A 106 14.39 -10.21 6.85
N MET A 107 13.36 -9.67 6.19
CA MET A 107 12.52 -8.62 6.75
C MET A 107 11.04 -8.87 6.48
N THR A 108 10.21 -8.46 7.44
CA THR A 108 8.76 -8.39 7.31
C THR A 108 8.35 -6.94 7.45
N LEU A 109 7.62 -6.40 6.47
CA LEU A 109 7.25 -4.97 6.44
C LEU A 109 6.56 -4.54 7.74
N GLY A 110 5.63 -5.34 8.27
CA GLY A 110 4.93 -5.05 9.53
C GLY A 110 5.86 -4.92 10.73
N ASN A 111 6.90 -5.76 10.84
CA ASN A 111 7.88 -5.65 11.92
C ASN A 111 8.78 -4.43 11.76
N CYS A 112 9.09 -4.04 10.52
CA CYS A 112 9.83 -2.81 10.24
C CYS A 112 9.02 -1.56 10.60
N LEU A 113 7.72 -1.55 10.30
CA LEU A 113 6.82 -0.43 10.64
C LEU A 113 6.60 -0.31 12.15
N ASP A 114 6.35 -1.43 12.83
CA ASP A 114 6.11 -1.47 14.29
C ASP A 114 7.37 -1.25 15.14
N LYS A 115 8.54 -1.07 14.52
CA LYS A 115 9.86 -1.00 15.19
C LYS A 115 10.16 -2.20 16.09
N LYS A 116 9.61 -3.37 15.75
CA LYS A 116 9.84 -4.65 16.45
C LYS A 116 11.12 -5.34 16.01
N GLN A 117 11.78 -4.84 14.96
CA GLN A 117 13.10 -5.29 14.51
C GLN A 117 14.17 -4.26 14.92
N PRO A 118 14.82 -4.42 16.10
CA PRO A 118 15.77 -3.44 16.63
C PRO A 118 17.06 -3.30 15.82
N MET A 119 17.34 -4.24 14.89
CA MET A 119 18.57 -4.27 14.08
C MET A 119 18.48 -3.43 12.81
N LEU A 120 17.29 -2.92 12.49
CA LEU A 120 17.00 -2.17 11.28
C LEU A 120 15.98 -1.11 11.68
N GLU A 121 16.45 0.09 12.00
CA GLU A 121 15.70 1.32 11.80
C GLU A 121 16.07 1.76 10.39
N PRO A 122 15.43 1.28 9.31
CA PRO A 122 15.81 1.74 8.01
C PRO A 122 15.17 3.12 7.91
N GLU A 123 15.95 4.17 8.16
CA GLU A 123 15.63 5.51 7.63
C GLU A 123 15.21 5.40 6.14
N GLU A 124 15.76 4.41 5.44
CA GLU A 124 15.32 3.87 4.15
C GLU A 124 13.81 3.65 4.00
N LEU A 125 13.12 3.03 4.97
CA LEU A 125 11.69 2.73 4.89
C LEU A 125 10.83 3.99 5.09
N LYS A 126 11.37 5.02 5.77
CA LYS A 126 10.72 6.34 5.86
C LYS A 126 10.84 7.13 4.56
N ARG A 127 11.76 6.75 3.66
CA ARG A 127 11.91 7.41 2.36
C ARG A 127 10.68 7.13 1.50
N PRO A 128 9.97 8.17 0.99
CA PRO A 128 8.79 7.97 0.15
C PRO A 128 9.07 7.07 -1.06
N GLN A 129 10.26 7.18 -1.67
CA GLN A 129 10.63 6.36 -2.82
C GLN A 129 10.68 4.86 -2.50
N THR A 130 11.09 4.49 -1.29
CA THR A 130 11.10 3.10 -0.81
C THR A 130 9.67 2.62 -0.61
N GLN A 131 8.84 3.41 0.06
CA GLN A 131 7.42 3.11 0.28
C GLN A 131 6.67 2.92 -1.04
N TYR A 132 6.89 3.80 -2.02
CA TYR A 132 6.32 3.66 -3.37
C TYR A 132 6.80 2.39 -4.05
N SER A 133 8.08 2.05 -3.94
CA SER A 133 8.62 0.83 -4.55
C SER A 133 8.04 -0.44 -3.93
N ILE A 134 7.83 -0.45 -2.61
CA ILE A 134 7.16 -1.53 -1.89
C ILE A 134 5.71 -1.65 -2.35
N LEU A 135 4.96 -0.55 -2.39
CA LEU A 135 3.56 -0.54 -2.82
C LEU A 135 3.40 -0.95 -4.28
N LEU A 136 4.29 -0.52 -5.17
CA LEU A 136 4.32 -0.98 -6.57
C LEU A 136 4.59 -2.49 -6.66
N GLY A 137 5.53 -3.00 -5.88
CA GLY A 137 5.80 -4.43 -5.82
C GLY A 137 4.56 -5.22 -5.39
N VAL A 138 3.91 -4.81 -4.30
CA VAL A 138 2.66 -5.43 -3.84
C VAL A 138 1.57 -5.32 -4.90
N ALA A 139 1.39 -4.15 -5.52
CA ALA A 139 0.36 -3.95 -6.52
C ALA A 139 0.56 -4.86 -7.74
N ASN A 140 1.79 -4.98 -8.24
CA ASN A 140 2.14 -5.90 -9.33
C ASN A 140 1.91 -7.37 -8.95
N GLY A 141 2.25 -7.76 -7.71
CA GLY A 141 1.94 -9.10 -7.19
C GLY A 141 0.44 -9.40 -7.18
N LEU A 142 -0.40 -8.45 -6.75
CA LEU A 142 -1.85 -8.60 -6.77
C LEU A 142 -2.41 -8.68 -8.19
N ILE A 143 -1.96 -7.81 -9.10
CA ILE A 143 -2.35 -7.86 -10.52
C ILE A 143 -2.07 -9.24 -11.10
N TYR A 144 -0.87 -9.78 -10.87
CA TYR A 144 -0.48 -11.11 -11.32
C TYR A 144 -1.42 -12.21 -10.79
N LEU A 145 -1.83 -12.15 -9.52
CA LEU A 145 -2.76 -13.11 -8.92
C LEU A 145 -4.19 -12.95 -9.48
N HIS A 146 -4.65 -11.71 -9.64
CA HIS A 146 -5.99 -11.38 -10.14
C HIS A 146 -6.18 -11.78 -11.61
N GLN A 147 -5.11 -11.76 -12.40
CA GLN A 147 -5.10 -12.15 -13.82
C GLN A 147 -4.97 -13.67 -14.04
N LYS A 148 -4.85 -14.48 -12.97
CA LYS A 148 -4.87 -15.94 -13.13
C LYS A 148 -6.21 -16.43 -13.65
N GLU A 149 -6.17 -17.58 -14.31
CA GLU A 149 -7.35 -18.29 -14.76
C GLU A 149 -7.37 -19.69 -14.11
N PRO A 150 -8.26 -19.92 -13.13
CA PRO A 150 -9.16 -18.96 -12.46
C PRO A 150 -8.42 -17.91 -11.58
N PRO A 151 -9.04 -16.73 -11.31
CA PRO A 151 -8.45 -15.67 -10.50
C PRO A 151 -8.13 -16.13 -9.08
N VAL A 152 -7.02 -15.61 -8.54
CA VAL A 152 -6.58 -15.84 -7.17
C VAL A 152 -6.72 -14.54 -6.40
N TYR A 153 -7.51 -14.53 -5.33
CA TYR A 153 -7.62 -13.38 -4.42
C TYR A 153 -6.86 -13.69 -3.13
N HIS A 154 -6.08 -12.74 -2.63
CA HIS A 154 -5.21 -12.92 -1.48
C HIS A 154 -5.99 -13.00 -0.16
N ARG A 155 -6.92 -12.06 0.06
CA ARG A 155 -7.91 -12.01 1.16
C ARG A 155 -7.36 -11.71 2.56
N ASP A 156 -6.06 -11.82 2.76
CA ASP A 156 -5.41 -11.48 4.04
C ASP A 156 -4.20 -10.55 3.85
N LEU A 157 -4.30 -9.59 2.93
CA LEU A 157 -3.17 -8.69 2.66
C LEU A 157 -2.97 -7.75 3.85
N THR A 158 -1.81 -7.87 4.49
CA THR A 158 -1.36 -6.98 5.57
C THR A 158 0.14 -6.75 5.45
N ALA A 159 0.68 -5.75 6.15
CA ALA A 159 2.13 -5.56 6.20
C ALA A 159 2.90 -6.76 6.78
N TYR A 160 2.26 -7.62 7.60
CA TYR A 160 2.89 -8.84 8.11
C TYR A 160 2.97 -9.96 7.07
N ASN A 161 2.14 -9.89 6.03
CA ASN A 161 2.15 -10.80 4.88
C ASN A 161 2.91 -10.20 3.68
N VAL A 162 3.65 -9.10 3.88
CA VAL A 162 4.59 -8.53 2.90
C VAL A 162 6.01 -8.70 3.44
N LEU A 163 6.76 -9.60 2.81
CA LEU A 163 8.17 -9.82 3.11
C LEU A 163 9.05 -8.94 2.22
N LEU A 164 10.23 -8.60 2.71
CA LEU A 164 11.14 -7.70 2.02
C LEU A 164 12.50 -8.38 1.86
N THR A 165 13.07 -8.26 0.66
CA THR A 165 14.48 -8.58 0.41
C THR A 165 15.39 -7.56 1.12
N ALA A 166 16.69 -7.84 1.21
CA ALA A 166 17.66 -6.88 1.76
C ALA A 166 17.64 -5.50 1.05
N ASN A 167 17.19 -5.46 -0.21
CA ASN A 167 17.06 -4.24 -1.02
C ASN A 167 15.64 -3.64 -1.01
N PHE A 168 14.80 -3.96 -0.01
CA PHE A 168 13.42 -3.48 0.12
C PHE A 168 12.48 -3.83 -1.05
N THR A 169 12.85 -4.83 -1.88
CA THR A 169 11.90 -5.38 -2.86
C THR A 169 10.84 -6.19 -2.12
N ALA A 170 9.57 -5.82 -2.31
CA ALA A 170 8.44 -6.44 -1.65
C ALA A 170 7.98 -7.72 -2.34
N LYS A 171 7.66 -8.73 -1.52
CA LYS A 171 7.09 -10.01 -1.93
C LYS A 171 5.89 -10.37 -1.05
N ILE A 172 4.75 -10.62 -1.67
CA ILE A 172 3.54 -11.08 -0.97
C ILE A 172 3.75 -12.54 -0.53
N SER A 173 3.42 -12.82 0.72
CA SER A 173 3.51 -14.14 1.36
C SER A 173 2.14 -14.58 1.87
N ASP A 174 2.08 -15.80 2.41
CA ASP A 174 0.93 -16.40 3.08
C ASP A 174 -0.36 -16.48 2.23
N LEU A 175 -0.31 -17.36 1.23
CA LEU A 175 -1.48 -17.67 0.39
C LEU A 175 -2.45 -18.65 1.07
N GLY A 176 -2.32 -18.94 2.37
CA GLY A 176 -3.18 -19.87 3.11
C GLY A 176 -4.64 -19.44 3.19
N MET A 177 -4.90 -18.13 3.12
CA MET A 177 -6.24 -17.56 3.05
C MET A 177 -6.73 -17.29 1.62
N SER A 178 -5.83 -17.47 0.64
CA SER A 178 -6.15 -17.22 -0.76
C SER A 178 -7.17 -18.22 -1.28
N ARG A 179 -8.00 -17.76 -2.21
CA ARG A 179 -9.01 -18.61 -2.85
C ARG A 179 -8.93 -18.49 -4.35
N ILE A 180 -8.96 -19.65 -4.99
CA ILE A 180 -9.32 -19.80 -6.38
C ILE A 180 -10.85 -19.64 -6.46
N VAL A 181 -11.34 -18.63 -7.17
CA VAL A 181 -12.78 -18.49 -7.40
C VAL A 181 -13.11 -19.19 -8.72
N ALA A 182 -13.76 -20.36 -8.62
CA ALA A 182 -14.34 -21.00 -9.79
C ALA A 182 -15.47 -20.11 -10.34
N VAL A 183 -15.56 -20.02 -11.67
CA VAL A 183 -16.50 -19.15 -12.39
C VAL A 183 -17.95 -19.64 -12.19
N SER A 184 -18.55 -19.29 -11.06
CA SER A 184 -19.99 -19.23 -10.81
C SER A 184 -20.19 -18.82 -9.35
N GLY A 185 -21.09 -17.87 -9.08
CA GLY A 185 -21.31 -17.24 -7.77
C GLY A 185 -21.74 -18.19 -6.64
N GLU A 186 -20.84 -19.05 -6.20
CA GLU A 186 -21.03 -19.91 -5.06
C GLU A 186 -20.93 -19.11 -3.77
N LYS A 187 -21.94 -19.30 -2.92
CA LYS A 187 -22.04 -18.74 -1.58
C LYS A 187 -20.89 -19.31 -0.74
N LEU A 188 -20.02 -18.45 -0.23
CA LEU A 188 -18.89 -18.84 0.59
C LEU A 188 -19.21 -18.55 2.06
N THR A 189 -18.83 -19.46 2.96
CA THR A 189 -18.99 -19.28 4.42
C THR A 189 -18.25 -18.02 4.89
N ALA A 190 -18.78 -17.34 5.92
CA ALA A 190 -18.12 -16.21 6.60
C ALA A 190 -16.66 -16.58 6.88
N ALA A 191 -15.73 -15.89 6.20
CA ALA A 191 -14.43 -16.46 5.92
C ALA A 191 -13.32 -15.98 6.87
N PRO A 192 -12.28 -16.80 7.08
CA PRO A 192 -11.07 -16.38 7.79
C PRO A 192 -10.30 -15.31 7.01
N GLY A 193 -9.69 -14.39 7.76
CA GLY A 193 -8.92 -13.24 7.27
C GLY A 193 -8.83 -12.19 8.38
N ASN A 194 -7.89 -11.25 8.30
CA ASN A 194 -7.73 -10.24 9.32
C ASN A 194 -8.91 -9.25 9.32
N VAL A 195 -9.77 -9.35 10.34
CA VAL A 195 -11.03 -8.59 10.49
C VAL A 195 -10.86 -7.08 10.43
N ASN A 196 -9.65 -6.58 10.75
CA ASN A 196 -9.32 -5.17 10.76
C ASN A 196 -9.04 -4.61 9.36
N VAL A 197 -8.68 -5.45 8.39
CA VAL A 197 -8.47 -5.06 6.98
C VAL A 197 -9.52 -5.67 6.05
N MET A 198 -10.50 -6.37 6.62
CA MET A 198 -11.59 -6.98 5.87
C MET A 198 -12.63 -5.92 5.45
N PRO A 199 -13.00 -5.86 4.16
CA PRO A 199 -13.98 -4.89 3.66
C PRO A 199 -15.41 -5.23 4.12
N PRO A 200 -16.35 -4.26 4.08
CA PRO A 200 -17.69 -4.44 4.63
C PRO A 200 -18.52 -5.51 3.91
N GLU A 201 -18.35 -5.67 2.59
CA GLU A 201 -19.05 -6.72 1.82
C GLU A 201 -18.58 -8.14 2.16
N ALA A 202 -17.34 -8.27 2.65
CA ALA A 202 -16.77 -9.54 3.09
C ALA A 202 -17.28 -10.02 4.46
N LYS A 203 -17.89 -9.11 5.24
CA LYS A 203 -18.43 -9.36 6.59
C LYS A 203 -19.90 -9.79 6.60
N LYS A 204 -20.56 -9.85 5.44
CA LYS A 204 -21.97 -10.26 5.31
C LYS A 204 -22.11 -11.77 5.44
N ASP A 205 -23.31 -12.24 5.82
CA ASP A 205 -23.61 -13.68 5.98
C ASP A 205 -23.48 -14.50 4.67
N ASN A 206 -23.49 -13.84 3.51
CA ASN A 206 -23.22 -14.41 2.18
C ASN A 206 -22.38 -13.43 1.35
N PRO A 207 -21.05 -13.36 1.58
CA PRO A 207 -20.19 -12.44 0.88
C PRO A 207 -19.97 -12.90 -0.57
N ILE A 208 -20.08 -11.95 -1.51
CA ILE A 208 -19.65 -12.15 -2.90
C ILE A 208 -18.29 -11.48 -3.03
N TYR A 209 -17.27 -12.28 -3.29
CA TYR A 209 -15.90 -11.81 -3.43
C TYR A 209 -15.56 -11.52 -4.89
N ASN A 210 -14.88 -10.41 -5.10
CA ASN A 210 -14.10 -10.15 -6.30
C ASN A 210 -12.73 -9.61 -5.88
N HIS A 211 -11.89 -9.25 -6.84
CA HIS A 211 -10.56 -8.70 -6.60
C HIS A 211 -10.54 -7.38 -5.81
N LYS A 212 -11.68 -6.66 -5.70
CA LYS A 212 -11.79 -5.40 -4.95
C LYS A 212 -11.64 -5.57 -3.44
N ILE A 213 -11.68 -6.79 -2.92
CA ILE A 213 -11.35 -7.05 -1.51
C ILE A 213 -9.86 -6.83 -1.23
N ASP A 214 -8.99 -7.19 -2.18
CA ASP A 214 -7.56 -6.97 -2.04
C ASP A 214 -7.22 -5.48 -2.25
N VAL A 215 -7.99 -4.76 -3.08
CA VAL A 215 -7.89 -3.30 -3.22
C VAL A 215 -8.17 -2.60 -1.89
N PHE A 216 -9.20 -3.01 -1.17
CA PHE A 216 -9.50 -2.45 0.16
C PHE A 216 -8.38 -2.74 1.17
N ALA A 217 -7.87 -3.98 1.18
CA ALA A 217 -6.74 -4.35 2.04
C ALA A 217 -5.46 -3.59 1.66
N PHE A 218 -5.26 -3.27 0.38
CA PHE A 218 -4.18 -2.41 -0.11
C PHE A 218 -4.33 -0.97 0.40
N GLY A 219 -5.56 -0.43 0.47
CA GLY A 219 -5.83 0.85 1.13
C GLY A 219 -5.43 0.87 2.61
N CYS A 220 -5.74 -0.22 3.34
CA CYS A 220 -5.26 -0.40 4.71
C CYS A 220 -3.72 -0.48 4.77
N LEU A 221 -3.08 -1.16 3.82
CA LEU A 221 -1.62 -1.23 3.74
C LEU A 221 -0.98 0.15 3.54
N ILE A 222 -1.56 1.00 2.69
CA ILE A 222 -1.10 2.39 2.52
C ILE A 222 -1.19 3.14 3.85
N LEU A 223 -2.32 3.07 4.56
CA LEU A 223 -2.45 3.72 5.88
C LEU A 223 -1.43 3.20 6.89
N HIS A 224 -1.14 1.89 6.88
CA HIS A 224 -0.13 1.32 7.77
C HIS A 224 1.28 1.85 7.46
N ILE A 225 1.65 1.90 6.19
CA ILE A 225 2.96 2.43 5.76
C ILE A 225 3.08 3.91 6.11
N ALA A 226 2.05 4.70 5.77
CA ALA A 226 2.05 6.15 5.93
C ALA A 226 2.04 6.59 7.39
N SER A 227 1.29 5.89 8.26
CA SER A 227 1.19 6.24 9.69
C SER A 227 2.19 5.50 10.59
N GLY A 228 2.86 4.47 10.07
CA GLY A 228 3.65 3.54 10.86
C GLY A 228 2.83 2.74 11.90
N GLN A 229 1.50 2.76 11.83
CA GLN A 229 0.61 2.10 12.79
C GLN A 229 -0.43 1.23 12.09
N PHE A 230 -0.65 0.02 12.60
CA PHE A 230 -1.65 -0.89 12.05
C PHE A 230 -3.08 -0.28 12.15
N PRO A 231 -3.82 -0.13 11.02
CA PRO A 231 -5.03 0.69 10.96
C PRO A 231 -6.28 -0.05 11.44
N VAL A 232 -6.42 -0.18 12.77
CA VAL A 232 -7.56 -0.83 13.42
C VAL A 232 -8.82 0.06 13.33
N PRO A 233 -9.92 -0.41 12.72
CA PRO A 233 -11.15 0.38 12.67
C PRO A 233 -11.75 0.57 14.07
N LYS A 234 -12.35 1.75 14.31
CA LYS A 234 -13.22 1.96 15.48
C LYS A 234 -14.32 0.89 15.54
N ARG A 235 -14.67 0.44 16.75
CA ARG A 235 -15.70 -0.59 16.96
C ARG A 235 -17.07 -0.13 16.47
N ASP A 236 -17.40 1.13 16.72
CA ASP A 236 -18.66 1.72 16.28
C ASP A 236 -18.74 1.72 14.75
N SER A 237 -19.80 1.13 14.23
CA SER A 237 -20.10 1.07 12.80
C SER A 237 -21.23 2.03 12.40
N PHE A 238 -21.85 2.65 13.40
CA PHE A 238 -22.95 3.61 13.27
C PHE A 238 -22.72 4.76 14.24
N GLN A 239 -23.17 5.94 13.86
CA GLN A 239 -23.23 7.13 14.71
C GLN A 239 -24.61 7.77 14.59
N GLU A 240 -24.99 8.59 15.56
CA GLU A 240 -26.19 9.42 15.44
C GLU A 240 -26.12 10.24 14.17
N ASN A 241 -27.25 10.35 13.48
CA ASN A 241 -27.36 11.16 12.28
C ASN A 241 -27.25 12.64 12.67
N PRO A 242 -26.17 13.35 12.30
CA PRO A 242 -26.00 14.75 12.69
C PRO A 242 -27.02 15.67 12.01
N ASN A 243 -27.75 15.16 11.00
CA ASN A 243 -28.82 15.89 10.31
C ASN A 243 -30.21 15.55 10.87
N ASP A 244 -30.29 14.78 11.97
CA ASP A 244 -31.53 14.43 12.64
C ASP A 244 -31.60 15.08 14.02
N ASP A 245 -32.29 16.23 14.10
CA ASP A 245 -32.45 17.01 15.32
C ASP A 245 -33.21 16.26 16.42
N THR A 246 -33.89 15.15 16.11
CA THR A 246 -34.57 14.32 17.11
C THR A 246 -33.66 13.24 17.72
N CYS A 247 -32.41 13.10 17.27
CA CYS A 247 -31.45 12.09 17.73
C CYS A 247 -31.99 10.65 17.68
N THR A 248 -32.90 10.37 16.73
CA THR A 248 -33.58 9.06 16.64
C THR A 248 -33.03 8.16 15.56
N SER A 249 -32.33 8.72 14.58
CA SER A 249 -31.76 7.99 13.45
C SER A 249 -30.24 7.86 13.57
N TYR A 250 -29.72 6.76 13.05
CA TYR A 250 -28.30 6.44 13.01
C TYR A 250 -27.87 6.28 11.56
N ILE A 251 -26.69 6.79 11.23
CA ILE A 251 -26.04 6.59 9.93
C ILE A 251 -24.83 5.70 10.06
N LYS A 252 -24.54 4.93 9.01
CA LYS A 252 -23.35 4.10 8.96
C LYS A 252 -22.09 4.98 8.90
N ILE A 253 -21.09 4.65 9.71
CA ILE A 253 -19.77 5.27 9.63
C ILE A 253 -19.00 4.57 8.50
N THR A 254 -18.45 5.35 7.57
CA THR A 254 -17.63 4.82 6.47
C THR A 254 -16.34 4.17 7.00
N GLU A 255 -15.79 3.21 6.27
CA GLU A 255 -14.55 2.55 6.66
C GLU A 255 -13.35 3.52 6.74
N TRP A 256 -13.36 4.57 5.92
CA TRP A 256 -12.43 5.70 6.03
C TRP A 256 -12.55 6.41 7.38
N SER A 257 -13.76 6.85 7.75
CA SER A 257 -14.01 7.56 9.01
C SER A 257 -13.73 6.69 10.24
N ARG A 258 -13.96 5.38 10.17
CA ARG A 258 -13.59 4.43 11.22
C ARG A 258 -12.09 4.34 11.46
N ARG A 259 -11.25 4.77 10.50
CA ARG A 259 -9.78 4.80 10.57
C ARG A 259 -9.21 6.22 10.65
N TYR A 260 -10.05 7.23 10.87
CA TYR A 260 -9.64 8.64 10.86
C TYR A 260 -8.51 8.97 11.85
N LYS A 261 -8.35 8.20 12.94
CA LYS A 261 -7.21 8.37 13.86
C LYS A 261 -5.86 8.30 13.13
N TYR A 262 -5.71 7.35 12.22
CA TYR A 262 -4.46 7.13 11.46
C TYR A 262 -4.28 8.18 10.38
N VAL A 263 -5.38 8.55 9.72
CA VAL A 263 -5.44 9.66 8.75
C VAL A 263 -4.99 10.96 9.41
N LYS A 264 -5.51 11.26 10.60
CA LYS A 264 -5.13 12.45 11.36
C LYS A 264 -3.64 12.44 11.73
N ALA A 265 -3.11 11.31 12.18
CA ALA A 265 -1.68 11.20 12.50
C ALA A 265 -0.79 11.51 11.29
N ILE A 266 -1.19 11.05 10.09
CA ILE A 266 -0.49 11.36 8.84
C ILE A 266 -0.55 12.86 8.53
N LEU A 267 -1.75 13.46 8.61
CA LEU A 267 -1.96 14.89 8.33
C LEU A 267 -1.25 15.82 9.33
N ASP A 268 -1.07 15.38 10.58
CA ASP A 268 -0.42 16.16 11.64
C ASP A 268 1.11 16.18 11.51
N GLU A 269 1.73 15.16 10.88
CA GLU A 269 3.20 15.05 10.72
C GLU A 269 3.73 15.72 9.45
N ASP A 270 3.10 15.46 8.30
CA ASP A 270 3.27 16.14 7.00
C ASP A 270 2.37 15.37 6.02
N ASP A 271 1.43 16.04 5.35
CA ASP A 271 0.46 15.40 4.45
C ASP A 271 1.14 14.41 3.48
N HIS A 272 0.54 13.23 3.30
CA HIS A 272 1.16 12.15 2.56
C HIS A 272 0.49 12.00 1.19
N GLU A 273 1.28 12.04 0.12
CA GLU A 273 0.80 12.00 -1.27
C GLU A 273 -0.04 10.77 -1.65
N LEU A 274 -0.04 9.71 -0.82
CA LEU A 274 -0.81 8.48 -1.04
C LEU A 274 -2.14 8.46 -0.29
N LEU A 275 -2.42 9.47 0.54
CA LEU A 275 -3.65 9.54 1.32
C LEU A 275 -4.91 9.57 0.44
N PRO A 276 -4.95 10.29 -0.71
CA PRO A 276 -6.09 10.22 -1.64
C PRO A 276 -6.29 8.81 -2.19
N LEU A 277 -5.20 8.09 -2.43
CA LEU A 277 -5.23 6.71 -2.92
C LEU A 277 -5.81 5.76 -1.87
N ALA A 278 -5.36 5.89 -0.62
CA ALA A 278 -5.89 5.13 0.51
C ALA A 278 -7.39 5.38 0.69
N GLN A 279 -7.84 6.63 0.53
CA GLN A 279 -9.26 7.00 0.63
C GLN A 279 -10.11 6.27 -0.41
N GLN A 280 -9.70 6.31 -1.69
CA GLN A 280 -10.42 5.64 -2.77
C GLN A 280 -10.44 4.12 -2.60
N CYS A 281 -9.35 3.51 -2.13
CA CYS A 281 -9.29 2.08 -1.83
C CYS A 281 -10.26 1.68 -0.69
N LEU A 282 -10.49 2.58 0.27
CA LEU A 282 -11.31 2.33 1.46
C LEU A 282 -12.80 2.69 1.27
N GLU A 283 -13.24 2.93 0.03
CA GLU A 283 -14.66 3.10 -0.27
C GLU A 283 -15.49 1.88 0.15
N ASP A 284 -16.63 2.15 0.78
CA ASP A 284 -17.51 1.12 1.35
C ASP A 284 -18.11 0.24 0.24
N ASN A 285 -18.39 0.83 -0.92
CA ASN A 285 -18.89 0.12 -2.10
C ASN A 285 -17.72 -0.32 -2.98
N PRO A 286 -17.55 -1.63 -3.25
CA PRO A 286 -16.42 -2.14 -4.03
C PRO A 286 -16.37 -1.61 -5.47
N ARG A 287 -17.49 -1.12 -6.02
CA ARG A 287 -17.54 -0.53 -7.37
C ARG A 287 -16.85 0.83 -7.45
N ASP A 288 -16.81 1.56 -6.34
CA ASP A 288 -16.26 2.91 -6.28
C ASP A 288 -14.74 2.88 -6.00
N ARG A 289 -14.20 1.70 -5.66
CA ARG A 289 -12.76 1.46 -5.53
C ARG A 289 -12.10 1.38 -6.92
N PRO A 290 -10.84 1.84 -7.07
CA PRO A 290 -10.11 1.77 -8.34
C PRO A 290 -9.73 0.33 -8.72
N GLU A 291 -9.22 0.14 -9.94
CA GLU A 291 -8.52 -1.08 -10.32
C GLU A 291 -7.06 -1.03 -9.86
N MET A 292 -6.45 -2.20 -9.60
CA MET A 292 -5.04 -2.25 -9.17
C MET A 292 -4.09 -1.60 -10.19
N ILE A 293 -4.41 -1.65 -11.49
CA ILE A 293 -3.63 -1.00 -12.54
C ILE A 293 -3.65 0.52 -12.44
N ASP A 294 -4.79 1.11 -12.05
CA ASP A 294 -4.92 2.56 -11.84
C ASP A 294 -4.06 3.00 -10.66
N LEU A 295 -4.00 2.16 -9.61
CA LEU A 295 -3.15 2.39 -8.44
C LEU A 295 -1.66 2.37 -8.82
N VAL A 296 -1.23 1.43 -9.66
CA VAL A 296 0.14 1.36 -10.17
C VAL A 296 0.49 2.66 -10.90
N HIS A 297 -0.33 3.07 -11.85
CA HIS A 297 -0.10 4.31 -12.60
C HIS A 297 -0.04 5.55 -11.70
N PHE A 298 -0.92 5.62 -10.70
CA PHE A 298 -0.88 6.71 -9.73
C PHE A 298 0.46 6.72 -8.97
N ILE A 299 0.86 5.59 -8.38
CA ILE A 299 2.07 5.49 -7.57
C ILE A 299 3.34 5.71 -8.41
N GLU A 300 3.38 5.22 -9.66
CA GLU A 300 4.48 5.50 -10.59
C GLU A 300 4.61 6.99 -10.88
N ASN A 301 3.49 7.66 -11.17
CA ASN A 301 3.47 9.10 -11.41
C ASN A 301 3.92 9.88 -10.16
N THR A 302 3.43 9.52 -8.97
CA THR A 302 3.84 10.12 -7.69
C THR A 302 5.34 9.90 -7.44
N LYS A 303 5.85 8.69 -7.67
CA LYS A 303 7.28 8.36 -7.52
C LYS A 303 8.14 9.18 -8.48
N THR A 304 7.72 9.32 -9.73
CA THR A 304 8.42 10.16 -10.72
C THR A 304 8.38 11.63 -10.34
N ILE A 305 7.23 12.13 -9.86
CA ILE A 305 7.08 13.51 -9.37
C ILE A 305 8.02 13.77 -8.18
N GLY A 306 8.09 12.89 -7.19
CA GLY A 306 8.99 13.05 -6.03
C GLY A 306 10.48 12.96 -6.40
N LEU A 307 10.86 12.17 -7.40
CA LEU A 307 12.24 12.16 -7.94
C LEU A 307 12.58 13.46 -8.67
N ILE A 308 11.61 13.97 -9.43
CA ILE A 308 11.69 15.26 -10.10
C ILE A 308 11.76 16.37 -9.04
N ASP A 309 10.92 16.38 -8.01
CA ASP A 309 10.88 17.41 -6.97
C ASP A 309 12.09 17.35 -6.03
N SER A 310 12.69 16.19 -5.77
CA SER A 310 13.97 16.14 -5.04
C SER A 310 15.13 16.72 -5.85
N SER A 311 15.18 16.46 -7.16
CA SER A 311 16.15 17.07 -8.07
C SER A 311 15.89 18.58 -8.29
N LEU A 312 14.64 18.95 -8.55
CA LEU A 312 14.20 20.35 -8.65
C LEU A 312 14.36 21.08 -7.34
N GLY A 313 14.11 20.45 -6.20
CA GLY A 313 14.29 21.03 -4.87
C GLY A 313 15.73 21.43 -4.63
N SER A 314 16.70 20.65 -5.13
CA SER A 314 18.11 21.04 -5.15
C SER A 314 18.37 22.24 -6.09
N ILE A 315 17.75 22.26 -7.27
CA ILE A 315 17.87 23.36 -8.23
C ILE A 315 17.23 24.67 -7.70
N ILE A 316 16.04 24.58 -7.11
CA ILE A 316 15.26 25.69 -6.54
C ILE A 316 15.96 26.24 -5.30
N LYS A 317 16.53 25.39 -4.44
CA LYS A 317 17.30 25.82 -3.25
C LYS A 317 18.51 26.69 -3.62
N ASN A 318 19.08 26.49 -4.80
CA ASN A 318 20.26 27.22 -5.26
C ASN A 318 19.92 28.34 -6.27
N ALA A 319 18.64 28.59 -6.54
CA ALA A 319 18.22 29.63 -7.48
C ALA A 319 18.44 31.04 -6.86
N PRO A 320 18.85 32.04 -7.65
CA PRO A 320 18.96 33.42 -7.18
C PRO A 320 17.60 33.94 -6.70
N GLU A 321 17.57 34.87 -5.73
CA GLU A 321 16.32 35.46 -5.23
C GLU A 321 15.84 36.63 -6.10
N VAL A 322 14.53 36.77 -6.24
CA VAL A 322 13.85 37.91 -6.87
C VAL A 322 12.78 38.49 -5.95
N THR A 323 12.51 39.79 -6.08
CA THR A 323 11.48 40.49 -5.29
C THR A 323 10.19 40.62 -6.10
N ILE A 324 9.13 39.93 -5.67
CA ILE A 324 7.79 40.02 -6.26
C ILE A 324 6.87 40.68 -5.24
N CYS A 325 6.30 41.85 -5.58
CA CYS A 325 5.42 42.62 -4.70
C CYS A 325 6.01 42.87 -3.30
N GLY A 326 7.31 43.13 -3.21
CA GLY A 326 8.01 43.38 -1.94
C GLY A 326 8.38 42.14 -1.13
N LYS A 327 8.07 40.93 -1.61
CA LYS A 327 8.50 39.65 -1.00
C LYS A 327 9.64 39.04 -1.81
N ARG A 328 10.71 38.60 -1.12
CA ARG A 328 11.79 37.82 -1.73
C ARG A 328 11.34 36.38 -1.93
N VAL A 329 11.51 35.85 -3.13
CA VAL A 329 11.24 34.46 -3.48
C VAL A 329 12.33 33.93 -4.44
N PRO A 330 12.56 32.61 -4.50
CA PRO A 330 13.47 32.03 -5.49
C PRO A 330 13.04 32.37 -6.92
N ASN A 331 14.00 32.66 -7.80
CA ASN A 331 13.76 33.02 -9.20
C ASN A 331 13.16 31.86 -10.02
N CYS A 332 13.46 30.62 -9.63
CA CYS A 332 12.99 29.44 -10.33
C CYS A 332 12.02 28.65 -9.43
N ARG A 333 10.92 28.16 -10.00
CA ARG A 333 9.98 27.24 -9.32
C ARG A 333 9.43 26.18 -10.25
N SER A 334 9.06 25.04 -9.68
CA SER A 334 8.39 23.95 -10.39
C SER A 334 6.95 24.32 -10.74
N CYS A 335 6.52 24.03 -11.97
CA CYS A 335 5.11 24.11 -12.34
C CYS A 335 4.29 23.04 -11.59
N PRO A 336 3.25 23.39 -10.82
CA PRO A 336 2.44 22.43 -10.06
C PRO A 336 1.68 21.43 -10.94
N THR A 337 1.50 21.71 -12.23
CA THR A 337 0.74 20.84 -13.15
C THR A 337 1.62 19.86 -13.93
N CYS A 338 2.87 20.22 -14.24
CA CYS A 338 3.70 19.45 -15.16
C CYS A 338 5.19 19.42 -14.82
N ASN A 339 5.55 19.96 -13.64
CA ASN A 339 6.89 20.05 -13.08
C ASN A 339 7.96 20.70 -13.97
N TYR A 340 7.55 21.46 -14.99
CA TYR A 340 8.49 22.25 -15.77
C TYR A 340 9.07 23.38 -14.89
N ILE A 341 10.39 23.56 -14.89
CA ILE A 341 11.05 24.66 -14.18
C ILE A 341 10.75 25.96 -14.92
N ILE A 342 10.21 26.91 -14.19
CA ILE A 342 9.83 28.20 -14.75
C ILE A 342 10.60 29.25 -13.98
N GLU A 343 11.19 30.16 -14.76
CA GLU A 343 11.95 31.27 -14.24
C GLU A 343 11.07 32.53 -14.32
N HIS A 344 11.13 33.36 -13.28
CA HIS A 344 10.50 34.67 -13.34
C HIS A 344 11.35 35.57 -14.24
N ALA A 345 10.73 36.21 -15.24
CA ALA A 345 11.47 36.95 -16.25
C ALA A 345 12.21 38.17 -15.62
N PRO A 346 13.55 38.27 -15.78
CA PRO A 346 14.33 39.34 -15.16
C PRO A 346 14.19 40.72 -15.83
N ASP A 347 13.62 40.76 -17.05
CA ASP A 347 13.79 41.85 -18.03
C ASP A 347 12.77 43.00 -17.93
N GLY A 348 12.10 43.17 -16.77
CA GLY A 348 11.50 44.47 -16.44
C GLY A 348 10.13 44.75 -17.06
N SER A 349 9.65 43.96 -18.02
CA SER A 349 8.33 44.14 -18.63
C SER A 349 7.16 43.80 -17.69
N ASN A 350 7.43 43.05 -16.61
CA ASN A 350 6.39 42.48 -15.75
C ASN A 350 6.79 42.38 -14.27
N ARG A 351 7.62 43.31 -13.75
CA ARG A 351 8.17 43.31 -12.36
C ARG A 351 7.10 43.25 -11.25
N SER A 352 5.83 43.46 -11.58
CA SER A 352 4.70 43.39 -10.65
C SER A 352 3.78 42.17 -10.85
N SER A 353 3.97 41.35 -11.88
CA SER A 353 3.12 40.18 -12.10
C SER A 353 3.57 39.01 -11.22
N LYS A 354 2.71 38.64 -10.26
CA LYS A 354 2.84 37.42 -9.47
C LYS A 354 2.46 36.16 -10.23
N PHE A 355 1.91 36.28 -11.45
CA PHE A 355 1.49 35.14 -12.27
C PHE A 355 2.46 34.92 -13.43
N VAL A 356 2.76 33.66 -13.70
CA VAL A 356 3.57 33.22 -14.84
C VAL A 356 2.81 32.16 -15.63
N VAL A 357 3.08 32.09 -16.93
CA VAL A 357 2.54 31.06 -17.82
C VAL A 357 3.57 29.93 -17.93
N CYS A 358 3.14 28.69 -17.69
CA CYS A 358 3.98 27.55 -18.00
C CYS A 358 4.15 27.39 -19.52
N PRO A 359 5.38 27.41 -20.07
CA PRO A 359 5.56 27.26 -21.51
C PRO A 359 5.20 25.83 -21.98
N ARG A 360 5.22 24.84 -21.08
CA ARG A 360 4.88 23.44 -21.36
C ARG A 360 3.38 23.19 -21.36
N CYS A 361 2.70 23.39 -20.22
CA CYS A 361 1.27 23.09 -20.10
C CYS A 361 0.34 24.27 -20.43
N LYS A 362 0.90 25.45 -20.74
CA LYS A 362 0.18 26.69 -21.07
C LYS A 362 -0.75 27.22 -19.98
N LYS A 363 -0.73 26.63 -18.77
CA LYS A 363 -1.50 27.13 -17.63
C LYS A 363 -0.78 28.29 -16.93
N GLU A 364 -1.57 29.21 -16.41
CA GLU A 364 -1.09 30.32 -15.59
C GLU A 364 -1.20 29.98 -14.11
N TYR A 365 -0.18 30.34 -13.33
CA TYR A 365 -0.16 30.10 -11.89
C TYR A 365 0.61 31.20 -11.15
N CYS A 366 0.28 31.37 -9.87
CA CYS A 366 0.94 32.33 -8.99
C CYS A 366 2.32 31.81 -8.58
N PHE A 367 3.37 32.59 -8.79
CA PHE A 367 4.74 32.24 -8.43
C PHE A 367 4.97 32.25 -6.92
N LEU A 368 4.12 32.94 -6.14
CA LEU A 368 4.20 32.97 -4.67
C LEU A 368 3.60 31.72 -4.04
N CYS A 369 2.35 31.37 -4.39
CA CYS A 369 1.60 30.27 -3.76
C CYS A 369 1.44 29.01 -4.64
N LEU A 370 1.96 29.01 -5.87
CA LEU A 370 1.90 27.89 -6.83
C LEU A 370 0.48 27.39 -7.17
N GLN A 371 -0.55 28.19 -6.95
CA GLN A 371 -1.90 27.85 -7.41
C GLN A 371 -2.17 28.35 -8.82
N ALA A 372 -2.97 27.61 -9.58
CA ALA A 372 -3.49 28.07 -10.88
C ALA A 372 -4.20 29.42 -10.71
N ARG A 373 -4.07 30.32 -11.70
CA ARG A 373 -4.56 31.71 -11.60
C ARG A 373 -6.02 31.78 -11.16
N ASP A 374 -6.90 31.00 -11.78
CA ASP A 374 -8.33 31.02 -11.48
C ASP A 374 -8.67 30.57 -10.05
N ALA A 375 -7.91 29.62 -9.49
CA ALA A 375 -8.07 29.15 -8.12
C ALA A 375 -7.44 30.13 -7.12
N CYS A 376 -6.25 30.65 -7.44
CA CYS A 376 -5.54 31.64 -6.64
C CYS A 376 -6.34 32.95 -6.44
N LEU A 377 -7.14 33.31 -7.44
CA LEU A 377 -8.03 34.47 -7.38
C LEU A 377 -9.31 34.21 -6.56
N LYS A 378 -9.68 32.96 -6.29
CA LYS A 378 -10.92 32.58 -5.58
C LYS A 378 -10.71 32.25 -4.10
N ASP A 379 -9.68 31.46 -3.77
CA ASP A 379 -9.67 30.70 -2.51
C ASP A 379 -8.37 30.79 -1.68
N ALA A 380 -7.52 31.80 -1.89
CA ALA A 380 -6.23 31.86 -1.17
C ALA A 380 -6.42 32.11 0.36
N PRO A 381 -6.02 31.17 1.25
CA PRO A 381 -6.11 31.37 2.70
C PRO A 381 -5.18 32.50 3.17
N GLU A 382 -5.64 33.34 4.11
CA GLU A 382 -4.87 34.49 4.65
C GLU A 382 -3.50 34.11 5.23
N SER A 383 -3.36 32.87 5.70
CA SER A 383 -2.23 32.41 6.51
C SER A 383 -0.93 32.18 5.75
N TRP A 384 -0.92 32.06 4.42
CA TRP A 384 0.29 31.66 3.68
C TRP A 384 0.91 32.81 2.88
N TYR A 385 0.10 33.63 2.20
CA TYR A 385 0.57 34.85 1.53
C TYR A 385 -0.57 35.85 1.45
N GLY A 386 -0.59 36.85 2.34
CA GLY A 386 -1.58 37.94 2.32
C GLY A 386 -1.85 38.45 0.89
N ASP A 387 -3.10 38.24 0.46
CA ASP A 387 -3.78 38.89 -0.66
C ASP A 387 -3.20 38.74 -2.07
N CYS A 388 -3.16 37.50 -2.58
CA CYS A 388 -3.12 37.31 -4.03
C CYS A 388 -4.43 37.70 -4.76
N ALA A 389 -5.54 37.92 -4.06
CA ALA A 389 -6.85 38.17 -4.66
C ALA A 389 -7.24 39.66 -4.81
N ARG A 390 -6.50 40.62 -4.22
CA ARG A 390 -6.87 42.03 -4.35
C ARG A 390 -6.60 42.55 -5.76
N ASN A 391 -7.66 42.90 -6.48
CA ASN A 391 -7.61 43.81 -7.61
C ASN A 391 -6.83 45.07 -7.19
N ILE A 392 -5.80 45.43 -7.94
CA ILE A 392 -5.18 46.75 -7.84
C ILE A 392 -6.21 47.73 -8.41
N ALA A 393 -7.13 48.21 -7.58
CA ALA A 393 -7.70 49.52 -7.83
C ALA A 393 -6.57 50.53 -7.62
N PRO A 394 -6.28 51.42 -8.59
CA PRO A 394 -5.30 52.47 -8.35
C PRO A 394 -5.82 53.32 -7.19
N ARG A 395 -5.06 53.39 -6.09
CA ARG A 395 -5.18 54.50 -5.14
C ARG A 395 -4.73 55.77 -5.88
N GLN A 396 -5.62 56.41 -6.61
CA GLN A 396 -5.45 57.80 -7.03
C GLN A 396 -5.91 58.70 -5.88
N THR A 397 -4.89 59.29 -5.24
CA THR A 397 -4.85 60.63 -4.65
C THR A 397 -5.88 60.97 -3.57
N GLY A 398 -5.43 60.88 -2.32
CA GLY A 398 -5.92 61.76 -1.27
C GLY A 398 -5.70 63.23 -1.64
N LYS A 399 -6.63 64.06 -1.20
CA LYS A 399 -6.65 65.51 -1.34
C LYS A 399 -5.32 66.12 -0.89
N ILE A 400 -4.86 67.08 -1.69
CA ILE A 400 -3.88 68.09 -1.31
C ILE A 400 -4.51 68.95 -0.20
N ASN A 401 -3.79 69.09 0.91
CA ASN A 401 -3.52 70.35 1.58
C ASN A 401 -2.09 70.31 2.08
#